data_AF-A0A955V934-F1
#
_entry.id   AF-A0A955V934-F1
#
_cell.length_a   1.000
_cell.length_b   1.000
_cell.length_c   1.000
_cell.angle_alpha   90.00
_cell.angle_beta   90.00
_cell.angle_gamma   90.00
#
_symmetry.space_group_name_H-M   'P 1'
#
loop_
_entity.id
_entity.type
_entity.pdbx_description
1 polymer ?
#
loop_
_entity_poly.entity_id
_entity_poly.type
_entity_poly.pdbx_seq_one_letter_code
_entity_poly.pdbx_strand_id
1 'polypeptide(L)'
;IGFNLTFFSQFMMGSRGMARRYAEYQPEFQPYHIASTIGAFILGLGLFFTLFYLVRGLFKGKKVGANPWGAVSLEWATQSPPIMHNFHDTPHVDSDPYNFPEIDHSRATGGHH
;
A
#
# COMPACT_ATOMS: atom_id res chain seq x y z
N ILE A 1 -5.91 -8.99 -7.25
CA ILE A 1 -6.89 -9.80 -8.03
C ILE A 1 -8.32 -9.38 -7.72
N GLY A 2 -8.79 -9.47 -6.46
CA GLY A 2 -10.17 -9.06 -6.09
C GLY A 2 -10.51 -7.62 -6.50
N PHE A 3 -9.57 -6.68 -6.38
CA PHE A 3 -9.71 -5.30 -6.85
C PHE A 3 -10.10 -5.22 -8.34
N ASN A 4 -9.27 -5.81 -9.20
CA ASN A 4 -9.52 -5.81 -10.64
C ASN A 4 -10.85 -6.50 -10.97
N LEU A 5 -11.15 -7.65 -10.38
CA LEU A 5 -12.42 -8.34 -10.65
C LEU A 5 -13.64 -7.47 -10.27
N THR A 6 -13.56 -6.72 -9.18
CA THR A 6 -14.65 -5.85 -8.69
C THR A 6 -14.84 -4.62 -9.57
N PHE A 7 -13.76 -3.86 -9.81
CA PHE A 7 -13.86 -2.55 -10.46
C PHE A 7 -13.82 -2.63 -11.98
N PHE A 8 -13.15 -3.63 -12.54
CA PHE A 8 -13.14 -3.84 -13.99
C PHE A 8 -14.52 -4.31 -14.49
N SER A 9 -15.21 -5.18 -13.74
CA SER A 9 -16.59 -5.57 -14.07
C SER A 9 -17.54 -4.37 -14.00
N GLN A 10 -17.38 -3.49 -13.00
CA GLN A 10 -18.15 -2.24 -12.90
C GLN A 10 -17.84 -1.26 -14.03
N PHE A 11 -16.57 -1.13 -14.42
CA PHE A 11 -16.18 -0.31 -15.56
C PHE A 11 -16.83 -0.80 -16.86
N MET A 12 -16.85 -2.12 -17.09
CA MET A 12 -17.46 -2.73 -18.27
C MET A 12 -18.99 -2.58 -18.32
N MET A 13 -19.67 -2.54 -17.17
CA MET A 13 -21.10 -2.20 -17.09
C MET A 13 -21.33 -0.71 -17.33
N GLY A 14 -20.51 0.15 -16.73
CA GLY A 14 -20.61 1.60 -16.90
C GLY A 14 -20.41 2.04 -18.35
N SER A 15 -19.47 1.42 -19.08
CA SER A 15 -19.25 1.69 -20.50
C SER A 15 -20.41 1.24 -21.40
N ARG A 16 -21.22 0.26 -20.95
CA ARG A 16 -22.43 -0.21 -21.62
C ARG A 16 -23.70 0.55 -21.23
N GLY A 17 -23.56 1.67 -20.51
CA GLY A 17 -24.68 2.55 -20.17
C GLY A 17 -25.40 2.21 -18.87
N MET A 18 -24.83 1.34 -18.01
CA MET A 18 -25.39 1.13 -16.68
C MET A 18 -25.17 2.37 -15.80
N ALA A 19 -26.24 3.12 -15.58
CA ALA A 19 -26.20 4.31 -14.73
C ALA A 19 -26.07 3.94 -13.25
N ARG A 20 -25.48 4.85 -12.45
CA ARG A 20 -25.24 4.63 -11.03
C ARG A 20 -26.56 4.67 -10.24
N ARG A 21 -26.64 3.93 -9.11
CA ARG A 21 -27.71 3.99 -8.10
C ARG A 21 -29.06 3.34 -8.49
N TYR A 22 -29.06 2.39 -9.41
CA TYR A 22 -30.26 1.61 -9.74
C TYR A 22 -30.33 0.36 -8.88
N ALA A 23 -31.51 0.12 -8.27
CA ALA A 23 -31.78 -1.09 -7.49
C ALA A 23 -32.12 -2.29 -8.37
N GLU A 24 -32.72 -2.04 -9.53
CA GLU A 24 -33.10 -3.04 -10.53
C GLU A 24 -32.32 -2.80 -11.83
N TYR A 25 -31.94 -3.89 -12.50
CA TYR A 25 -31.13 -3.86 -13.70
C TYR A 25 -31.55 -4.97 -14.67
N GLN A 26 -31.24 -4.76 -15.95
CA GLN A 26 -31.60 -5.74 -16.99
C GLN A 26 -30.82 -7.05 -16.82
N PRO A 27 -31.38 -8.21 -17.22
CA PRO A 27 -30.73 -9.51 -17.09
C PRO A 27 -29.33 -9.59 -17.73
N GLU A 28 -29.05 -8.77 -18.75
CA GLU A 28 -27.75 -8.68 -19.42
C GLU A 28 -26.60 -8.23 -18.49
N PHE A 29 -26.91 -7.45 -17.45
CA PHE A 29 -25.91 -6.96 -16.49
C PHE A 29 -25.69 -7.89 -15.29
N GLN A 30 -26.57 -8.89 -15.10
CA GLN A 30 -26.46 -9.89 -14.03
C GLN A 30 -25.08 -10.56 -13.92
N PRO A 31 -24.44 -11.08 -14.99
CA PRO A 31 -23.14 -11.73 -14.87
C PRO A 31 -22.03 -10.78 -14.37
N TYR A 32 -22.10 -9.50 -14.74
CA TYR A 32 -21.13 -8.50 -14.30
C TYR A 32 -21.30 -8.14 -12.82
N HIS A 33 -22.54 -8.07 -12.32
CA HIS A 33 -22.81 -7.91 -10.89
C HIS A 33 -22.36 -9.10 -10.05
N ILE A 34 -22.57 -10.33 -10.55
CA ILE A 34 -22.08 -11.54 -9.88
C ILE A 34 -20.55 -11.52 -9.80
N ALA A 35 -19.87 -11.21 -10.91
CA ALA A 35 -18.41 -11.08 -10.93
C ALA A 35 -17.91 -10.01 -9.96
N SER A 36 -18.58 -8.85 -9.92
CA SER A 36 -18.26 -7.76 -8.99
C SER A 36 -18.43 -8.18 -7.54
N THR A 37 -19.49 -8.93 -7.23
CA THR A 37 -19.78 -9.45 -5.89
C THR A 37 -18.73 -10.46 -5.43
N ILE A 38 -18.32 -11.38 -6.30
CA ILE A 38 -17.22 -12.33 -6.02
C ILE A 38 -15.92 -11.56 -5.75
N GLY A 39 -15.62 -10.55 -6.57
CA GLY A 39 -14.46 -9.68 -6.36
C GLY A 39 -14.50 -8.97 -5.01
N ALA A 40 -15.66 -8.47 -4.61
CA ALA A 40 -15.87 -7.77 -3.34
C ALA A 40 -15.68 -8.71 -2.14
N PHE A 41 -16.17 -9.95 -2.21
CA PHE A 41 -15.90 -10.95 -1.18
C PHE A 41 -14.41 -11.30 -1.05
N ILE A 42 -13.69 -11.43 -2.18
CA ILE A 42 -12.23 -11.66 -2.17
C ILE A 42 -11.50 -10.47 -1.52
N LEU A 43 -11.91 -9.24 -1.83
CA LEU A 43 -11.36 -8.04 -1.18
C LEU A 43 -11.64 -8.01 0.32
N GLY A 44 -12.87 -8.33 0.73
CA GLY A 44 -13.26 -8.40 2.14
C GLY A 44 -12.44 -9.43 2.91
N LEU A 45 -12.22 -10.62 2.33
CA LEU A 45 -11.34 -11.64 2.90
C LEU A 45 -9.89 -11.14 3.01
N GLY A 46 -9.37 -10.47 1.97
CA GLY A 46 -8.05 -9.86 2.01
C GLY A 46 -7.89 -8.87 3.16
N LEU A 47 -8.86 -7.97 3.35
CA LEU A 47 -8.87 -7.02 4.46
C LEU A 47 -8.91 -7.73 5.82
N PHE A 48 -9.72 -8.79 5.94
CA PHE A 48 -9.79 -9.59 7.16
C PHE A 48 -8.45 -10.26 7.48
N PHE A 49 -7.76 -10.81 6.48
CA PHE A 49 -6.41 -11.37 6.67
C PHE A 49 -5.42 -10.29 7.10
N THR A 50 -5.42 -9.11 6.48
CA THR A 50 -4.57 -7.99 6.89
C THR A 50 -4.82 -7.59 8.34
N LEU A 51 -6.08 -7.48 8.75
CA LEU A 51 -6.44 -7.18 10.14
C LEU A 51 -5.95 -8.27 11.10
N PHE A 52 -6.15 -9.55 10.74
CA PHE A 52 -5.66 -10.67 11.53
C PHE A 52 -4.13 -10.64 11.70
N TYR A 53 -3.38 -10.39 10.62
CA TYR A 53 -1.92 -10.28 10.67
C TYR A 53 -1.47 -9.08 11.50
N LEU A 54 -2.14 -7.93 11.38
CA LEU A 54 -1.85 -6.75 12.20
C LEU A 54 -2.04 -7.05 13.68
N VAL A 55 -3.19 -7.60 14.07
CA VAL A 55 -3.51 -7.97 15.45
C VAL A 55 -2.49 -8.99 15.98
N ARG A 56 -2.18 -10.03 15.20
CA ARG A 56 -1.16 -11.02 15.57
C ARG A 56 0.22 -10.38 15.72
N GLY A 57 0.59 -9.45 14.85
CA GLY A 57 1.87 -8.72 14.89
C GLY A 57 2.00 -7.84 16.12
N LEU A 58 0.92 -7.18 16.54
CA LEU A 58 0.90 -6.34 17.74
C LEU A 58 1.11 -7.15 19.02
N PHE A 59 0.51 -8.35 19.13
CA PHE A 59 0.59 -9.15 20.36
C PHE A 59 1.72 -10.20 20.36
N LYS A 60 2.12 -10.72 19.20
CA LYS A 60 3.06 -11.84 19.05
C LYS A 60 4.11 -11.62 17.97
N GLY A 61 4.31 -10.39 17.51
CA GLY A 61 5.32 -10.05 16.51
C GLY A 61 6.74 -10.26 17.02
N LYS A 62 7.66 -10.65 16.12
CA LYS A 62 9.09 -10.67 16.43
C LYS A 62 9.59 -9.24 16.60
N LYS A 63 10.37 -8.97 17.65
CA LYS A 63 11.06 -7.69 17.80
C LYS A 63 12.09 -7.55 16.68
N VAL A 64 12.01 -6.46 15.94
CA VAL A 64 12.95 -6.08 14.88
C VAL A 64 13.78 -4.89 15.35
N GLY A 65 14.99 -4.74 14.80
CA GLY A 65 15.86 -3.59 15.08
C GLY A 65 15.30 -2.28 14.52
N ALA A 66 16.07 -1.19 14.71
CA ALA A 66 15.71 0.17 14.28
C ALA A 66 15.40 0.28 12.78
N ASN A 67 16.23 -0.33 11.93
CA ASN A 67 16.12 -0.20 10.48
C ASN A 67 16.12 -1.59 9.79
N PRO A 68 14.97 -2.28 9.73
CA PRO A 68 14.86 -3.57 9.06
C PRO A 68 14.86 -3.49 7.53
N TRP A 69 14.69 -2.30 6.94
CA TRP A 69 14.50 -2.11 5.49
C TRP A 69 15.66 -1.38 4.79
N GLY A 70 16.68 -0.93 5.53
CA GLY A 70 17.83 -0.21 4.97
C GLY A 70 17.49 1.19 4.46
N ALA A 71 16.44 1.82 4.99
CA ALA A 71 16.06 3.17 4.57
C ALA A 71 17.01 4.24 5.15
N VAL A 72 17.17 5.34 4.41
CA VAL A 72 18.19 6.39 4.68
C VAL A 72 17.60 7.66 5.29
N SER A 73 16.28 7.76 5.43
CA SER A 73 15.65 8.89 6.10
C SER A 73 15.83 8.84 7.62
N LEU A 74 15.76 10.01 8.27
CA LEU A 74 15.97 10.18 9.71
C LEU A 74 15.07 9.32 10.58
N GLU A 75 13.86 9.01 10.14
CA GLU A 75 12.90 8.16 10.87
C GLU A 75 13.44 6.74 11.10
N TRP A 76 14.41 6.29 10.30
CA TRP A 76 15.07 4.98 10.43
C TRP A 76 16.39 5.04 11.21
N ALA A 77 16.84 6.23 11.62
CA ALA A 77 17.98 6.42 12.52
C ALA A 77 17.58 6.34 14.01
N THR A 78 16.28 6.41 14.32
CA THR A 78 15.77 6.25 15.69
C THR A 78 15.64 4.78 16.10
N GLN A 79 15.66 4.52 17.40
CA GLN A 79 15.38 3.18 17.95
C GLN A 79 13.93 2.75 17.73
N SER A 80 13.69 1.43 17.70
CA SER A 80 12.36 0.83 17.59
C SER A 80 12.06 0.01 18.85
N PRO A 81 11.02 0.35 19.66
CA PRO A 81 10.08 1.46 19.49
C PRO A 81 10.72 2.84 19.76
N PRO A 82 10.22 3.92 19.15
CA PRO A 82 10.76 5.27 19.34
C PRO A 82 10.57 5.77 20.77
N ILE A 83 11.52 6.57 21.25
CA ILE A 83 11.45 7.28 22.53
C ILE A 83 10.53 8.51 22.45
N MET A 84 10.05 8.99 23.61
CA MET A 84 9.15 10.15 23.70
C MET A 84 9.63 11.39 22.94
N HIS A 85 10.94 11.65 22.94
CA HIS A 85 11.56 12.79 22.27
C HIS A 85 12.23 12.44 20.93
N ASN A 86 11.95 11.26 20.37
CA ASN A 86 12.50 10.69 19.13
C ASN A 86 14.03 10.46 19.13
N PHE A 87 14.85 11.51 19.31
CA PHE A 87 16.31 11.44 19.25
C PHE A 87 16.92 11.96 20.55
N HIS A 88 17.97 11.30 21.05
CA HIS A 88 18.68 11.79 22.25
C HIS A 88 19.38 13.13 22.02
N ASP A 89 19.93 13.33 20.82
CA ASP A 89 20.59 14.55 20.38
C ASP A 89 19.99 15.03 19.06
N THR A 90 20.18 16.30 18.72
CA THR A 90 19.74 16.85 17.43
C THR A 90 20.44 16.11 16.29
N PRO A 91 19.70 15.40 15.41
CA PRO A 91 20.33 14.64 14.35
C PRO A 91 20.90 15.57 13.28
N HIS A 92 22.11 15.27 12.82
CA HIS A 92 22.73 15.97 11.70
C HIS A 92 22.32 15.31 10.38
N VAL A 93 21.93 16.12 9.39
CA VAL A 93 21.48 15.61 8.09
C VAL A 93 22.63 15.70 7.11
N ASP A 94 23.34 14.58 6.92
CA ASP A 94 24.51 14.51 6.05
C ASP A 94 24.15 14.25 4.57
N SER A 95 22.98 13.66 4.30
CA SER A 95 22.59 13.24 2.95
C SER A 95 21.10 13.41 2.68
N ASP A 96 20.77 13.49 1.40
CA ASP A 96 19.39 13.54 0.92
C ASP A 96 18.63 12.23 1.30
N PRO A 97 17.34 12.29 1.67
CA PRO A 97 16.52 11.13 2.00
C PRO A 97 16.34 10.11 0.85
N TYR A 98 16.81 10.42 -0.36
CA TYR A 98 16.84 9.53 -1.52
C TYR A 98 18.25 9.03 -1.90
N ASN A 99 19.28 9.34 -1.09
CA ASN A 99 20.65 8.89 -1.34
C ASN A 99 20.87 7.46 -0.82
N PHE A 100 20.31 6.48 -1.54
CA PHE A 100 20.51 5.07 -1.22
C PHE A 100 21.88 4.60 -1.74
N PRO A 101 22.66 3.84 -0.95
CA PRO A 101 24.00 3.38 -1.35
C PRO A 101 24.01 2.48 -2.60
N GLU A 102 22.87 1.91 -2.96
CA GLU A 102 22.68 1.07 -4.15
C GLU A 102 22.41 1.87 -5.44
N ILE A 103 22.04 3.16 -5.31
CA ILE A 103 21.73 4.02 -6.45
C ILE A 103 23.00 4.73 -6.89
N ASP A 104 23.48 4.37 -8.08
CA ASP A 104 24.60 5.06 -8.71
C ASP A 104 24.16 6.43 -9.25
N HIS A 105 24.37 7.47 -8.44
CA HIS A 105 24.04 8.85 -8.79
C HIS A 105 24.97 9.45 -9.85
N SER A 106 26.05 8.77 -10.26
CA SER A 106 26.96 9.27 -11.32
C SER A 106 26.32 9.30 -12.72
N ARG A 107 25.22 8.56 -12.93
CA ARG A 107 24.47 8.54 -14.19
C ARG A 107 23.44 9.67 -14.33
N ALA A 108 23.08 10.36 -13.24
CA ALA A 108 22.08 11.43 -13.26
C ALA A 108 22.68 12.79 -13.67
N THR A 109 23.99 12.97 -13.55
CA THR A 109 24.74 14.19 -13.89
C THR A 109 25.29 14.21 -15.33
N GLY A 110 24.74 13.37 -16.22
CA GLY A 110 25.22 13.18 -17.60
C GLY A 110 24.59 14.07 -18.68
N GLY A 111 23.90 15.16 -18.33
CA GLY A 111 23.29 16.04 -19.32
C GLY A 111 22.91 17.38 -18.75
N HIS A 112 23.80 18.36 -18.89
CA HIS A 112 23.56 19.80 -19.09
C HIS A 112 24.87 20.54 -18.79
N HIS A 113 25.75 20.56 -19.80
CA HIS A 113 26.75 21.61 -20.02
C HIS A 113 26.61 22.07 -21.47
#